data_AF-A0A8C7U2Z4-F1
#
_entry.id   AF-A0A8C7U2Z4-F1
#
_cell.length_a   1.000
_cell.length_b   1.000
_cell.length_c   1.000
_cell.angle_alpha   90.00
_cell.angle_beta   90.00
_cell.angle_gamma   90.00
#
_symmetry.space_group_name_H-M   'P 1'
#
loop_
_entity.id
_entity.type
_entity.pdbx_description
1 polymer ?
#
loop_
_entity_poly.entity_id
_entity_poly.type
_entity_poly.pdbx_seq_one_letter_code
_entity_poly.pdbx_strand_id
1 'polypeptide(L)'
;MSKQPTFIVKHLNKDPFKKNVNLITFDSLEPMQLLEILTIDIREEMPDQTAKIMFTLLGMLKYKPPGNMSDLSSFRQGLRITELKKRAYLARFLVKLEVPAEFLQGGVITDTCHQYEELMERFKTYHKECEQLKSSGFSTDIGAMDEEKDQLIKRVELLKKRVESVFNHQRMLELARQLLVEQERE
;
A
#
# COMPACT_ATOMS: atom_id res chain seq x y z
N MET A 1 21.19 26.83 5.70
CA MET A 1 19.72 26.71 5.68
C MET A 1 19.34 25.24 5.61
N SER A 2 18.88 24.66 6.72
CA SER A 2 18.48 23.26 6.75
C SER A 2 17.32 23.06 5.77
N LYS A 3 17.48 22.21 4.75
CA LYS A 3 16.39 21.88 3.78
C LYS A 3 15.24 21.07 4.43
N GLN A 4 15.20 21.02 5.76
CA GLN A 4 14.35 20.11 6.54
C GLN A 4 12.97 20.67 6.81
N PRO A 5 12.79 21.92 7.29
CA PRO A 5 11.46 22.46 7.57
C PRO A 5 10.66 22.59 6.27
N THR A 6 11.33 23.00 5.18
CA THR A 6 10.74 23.03 3.83
C THR A 6 10.26 21.65 3.36
N PHE A 7 10.99 20.58 3.70
CA PHE A 7 10.59 19.21 3.34
C PHE A 7 9.37 18.75 4.14
N ILE A 8 9.32 19.05 5.44
CA ILE A 8 8.21 18.70 6.33
C ILE A 8 6.94 19.43 5.89
N VAL A 9 7.00 20.76 5.74
CA VAL A 9 5.87 21.58 5.28
C VAL A 9 5.32 21.10 3.93
N LYS A 10 6.22 20.77 2.98
CA LYS A 10 5.82 20.21 1.69
C LYS A 10 5.06 18.89 1.80
N HIS A 11 5.36 18.03 2.78
CA HIS A 11 4.66 16.75 2.96
C HIS A 11 3.40 16.88 3.80
N LEU A 12 3.37 17.77 4.79
CA LEU A 12 2.17 18.07 5.59
C LEU A 12 1.03 18.66 4.73
N ASN A 13 1.36 19.35 3.64
CA ASN A 13 0.36 19.93 2.74
C ASN A 13 -0.13 18.95 1.65
N LYS A 14 0.49 17.79 1.51
CA LYS A 14 0.06 16.75 0.56
C LYS A 14 -0.97 15.82 1.20
N ASP A 15 -1.64 15.02 0.38
CA ASP A 15 -2.41 13.86 0.85
C ASP A 15 -1.53 12.91 1.67
N PRO A 16 -2.03 12.35 2.78
CA PRO A 16 -3.39 12.47 3.32
C PRO A 16 -3.62 13.64 4.30
N PHE A 17 -2.61 14.46 4.58
CA PHE A 17 -2.61 15.37 5.75
C PHE A 17 -3.26 16.73 5.50
N LYS A 18 -3.06 17.33 4.32
CA LYS A 18 -3.68 18.59 3.87
C LYS A 18 -3.71 19.70 4.94
N LYS A 19 -2.64 19.85 5.71
CA LYS A 19 -2.58 20.77 6.85
C LYS A 19 -2.43 22.25 6.44
N ASN A 20 -2.12 22.54 5.17
CA ASN A 20 -2.00 23.89 4.59
C ASN A 20 -1.13 24.86 5.40
N VAL A 21 -0.03 24.37 5.98
CA VAL A 21 0.92 25.15 6.79
C VAL A 21 1.96 25.80 5.87
N ASN A 22 2.47 26.98 6.21
CA ASN A 22 3.58 27.60 5.48
C ASN A 22 4.85 27.59 6.35
N LEU A 23 6.02 27.91 5.77
CA LEU A 23 7.30 27.76 6.46
C LEU A 23 7.39 28.66 7.71
N ILE A 24 6.86 29.88 7.61
CA ILE A 24 6.90 30.87 8.69
C ILE A 24 6.03 30.40 9.86
N THR A 25 4.81 29.96 9.57
CA THR A 25 3.90 29.47 10.60
C THR A 25 4.38 28.18 11.23
N PHE A 26 5.09 27.33 10.48
CA PHE A 26 5.70 26.11 10.99
C PHE A 26 6.89 26.40 11.92
N ASP A 27 7.76 27.35 11.56
CA ASP A 27 8.93 27.72 12.37
C ASP A 27 8.52 28.45 13.67
N SER A 28 7.34 29.07 13.70
CA SER A 28 6.80 29.72 14.91
C SER A 28 6.07 28.76 15.86
N LEU A 29 5.97 27.47 15.56
CA LEU A 29 5.22 26.53 16.39
C LEU A 29 5.96 26.20 17.68
N GLU A 30 5.23 26.24 18.79
CA GLU A 30 5.73 25.78 20.08
C GLU A 30 5.83 24.25 20.15
N PRO A 31 6.65 23.68 21.06
CA PRO A 31 6.82 22.24 21.20
C PRO A 31 5.51 21.45 21.32
N MET A 32 4.54 21.97 22.08
CA MET A 32 3.22 21.34 22.20
C MET A 32 2.43 21.35 20.89
N GLN A 33 2.50 22.44 20.12
CA GLN A 33 1.83 22.53 18.82
C GLN A 33 2.48 21.60 17.78
N LEU A 34 3.80 21.41 17.87
CA LEU A 34 4.51 20.42 17.04
C LEU A 34 4.10 18.99 17.40
N LEU A 35 3.87 18.71 18.68
CA LEU A 35 3.30 17.43 19.12
C LEU A 35 1.87 17.26 18.59
N GLU A 36 1.00 18.28 18.69
CA GLU A 36 -0.39 18.25 18.16
C GLU A 36 -0.45 18.06 16.63
N ILE A 37 0.62 18.39 15.91
CA ILE A 37 0.71 18.08 14.49
C ILE A 37 1.01 16.59 14.27
N LEU A 38 1.77 15.97 15.17
CA LEU A 38 2.16 14.56 15.08
C LEU A 38 1.07 13.62 15.62
N THR A 39 0.33 14.03 16.63
CA THR A 39 -0.76 13.27 17.26
C THR A 39 -2.08 14.02 17.12
N ILE A 40 -3.20 13.30 16.93
CA ILE A 40 -4.48 13.93 16.56
C ILE A 40 -5.18 14.61 17.75
N ASP A 41 -4.80 14.28 18.99
CA ASP A 41 -5.33 14.94 20.18
C ASP A 41 -4.34 14.82 21.36
N ILE A 42 -4.10 15.91 22.10
CA ILE A 42 -3.24 15.95 23.30
C ILE A 42 -3.89 16.77 24.41
N ARG A 43 -5.08 17.34 24.18
CA ARG A 43 -5.62 18.38 25.05
C ARG A 43 -6.10 17.84 26.40
N GLU A 44 -6.39 16.55 26.47
CA GLU A 44 -6.92 15.89 27.67
C GLU A 44 -5.95 14.86 28.27
N GLU A 45 -4.78 14.62 27.66
CA GLU A 45 -3.84 13.60 28.11
C GLU A 45 -2.71 14.15 28.98
N MET A 46 -2.29 13.39 30.00
CA MET A 46 -1.09 13.72 30.78
C MET A 46 0.17 13.59 29.91
N PRO A 47 1.19 14.47 30.07
CA PRO A 47 2.41 14.44 29.26
C PRO A 47 3.10 13.07 29.18
N ASP A 48 3.10 12.33 30.29
CA ASP A 48 3.71 10.99 30.36
C ASP A 48 2.92 9.95 29.55
N GLN A 49 1.58 10.07 29.50
CA GLN A 49 0.72 9.19 28.72
C GLN A 49 0.90 9.45 27.22
N THR A 50 0.89 10.72 26.82
CA THR A 50 1.16 11.12 25.44
C THR A 50 2.55 10.67 25.00
N ALA A 51 3.57 10.84 25.84
CA ALA A 51 4.92 10.36 25.55
C ALA A 51 4.93 8.84 25.34
N LYS A 52 4.26 8.07 26.21
CA LYS A 52 4.15 6.61 26.09
C LYS A 52 3.44 6.18 24.80
N ILE A 53 2.33 6.84 24.45
CA ILE A 53 1.59 6.59 23.20
C ILE A 53 2.49 6.88 22.00
N MET A 54 3.19 8.01 22.04
CA MET A 54 4.06 8.45 20.96
C MET A 54 5.26 7.52 20.77
N PHE A 55 5.93 7.10 21.85
CA PHE A 55 7.02 6.11 21.77
C PHE A 55 6.52 4.75 21.29
N THR A 56 5.34 4.32 21.73
CA THR A 56 4.71 3.09 21.23
C THR A 56 4.45 3.19 19.72
N LEU A 57 3.85 4.29 19.26
CA LEU A 57 3.57 4.54 17.85
C LEU A 57 4.84 4.56 17.00
N LEU A 58 5.85 5.30 17.44
CA LEU A 58 7.15 5.35 16.78
C LEU A 58 7.82 3.96 16.74
N GLY A 59 7.70 3.18 17.81
CA GLY A 59 8.16 1.79 17.87
C GLY A 59 7.45 0.88 16.87
N MET A 60 6.12 0.99 16.75
CA MET A 60 5.32 0.25 15.75
C MET A 60 5.74 0.59 14.32
N LEU A 61 6.05 1.86 14.06
CA LEU A 61 6.55 2.33 12.78
C LEU A 61 8.02 1.98 12.54
N LYS A 62 8.68 1.31 13.50
CA LYS A 62 10.12 0.96 13.50
C LYS A 62 11.01 2.20 13.35
N TYR A 63 10.57 3.33 13.88
CA TYR A 63 11.38 4.52 13.97
C TYR A 63 12.54 4.28 14.94
N LYS A 64 13.76 4.61 14.49
CA LYS A 64 14.95 4.63 15.33
C LYS A 64 15.37 6.09 15.49
N PRO A 65 15.28 6.67 16.69
CA PRO A 65 15.74 8.04 16.92
C PRO A 65 17.24 8.09 16.59
N PRO A 66 17.67 8.99 15.69
CA PRO A 66 19.09 9.14 15.39
C PRO A 66 19.79 9.68 16.64
N GLY A 67 20.80 8.96 17.13
CA GLY A 67 21.60 9.42 18.27
C GLY A 67 22.37 10.71 17.96
N ASN A 68 22.59 11.01 16.67
CA ASN A 68 23.43 12.08 16.17
C ASN A 68 22.77 12.72 14.93
N MET A 69 22.87 14.05 14.76
CA MET A 69 22.34 14.80 13.60
C MET A 69 22.91 14.38 12.22
N SER A 70 23.95 13.54 12.19
CA SER A 70 24.58 13.02 10.97
C SER A 70 23.84 11.82 10.35
N ASP A 71 23.01 11.09 11.11
CA ASP A 71 22.34 9.87 10.65
C ASP A 71 20.98 10.12 10.00
N LEU A 72 20.60 11.37 9.73
CA LEU A 72 19.29 11.73 9.19
C LEU A 72 19.04 11.33 7.72
N SER A 73 20.06 10.88 6.99
CA SER A 73 19.87 10.20 5.70
C SER A 73 19.09 8.90 5.88
N SER A 74 19.42 8.13 6.92
CA SER A 74 18.70 6.91 7.31
C SER A 74 17.26 7.22 7.76
N PHE A 75 17.06 8.36 8.45
CA PHE A 75 15.74 8.86 8.81
C PHE A 75 14.86 9.11 7.57
N ARG A 76 15.40 9.81 6.55
CA ARG A 76 14.68 10.07 5.30
C ARG A 76 14.36 8.79 4.54
N GLN A 77 15.26 7.81 4.57
CA GLN A 77 15.03 6.50 3.97
C GLN A 77 13.92 5.71 4.71
N GLY A 78 13.75 5.94 6.01
CA GLY A 78 12.66 5.37 6.82
C GLY A 78 11.28 6.01 6.61
N LEU A 79 11.19 7.20 5.99
CA LEU A 79 9.94 7.94 5.75
C LEU A 79 9.22 7.54 4.45
N ARG A 80 9.39 6.30 3.98
CA ARG A 80 8.63 5.79 2.82
C ARG A 80 7.18 5.60 3.24
N ILE A 81 6.33 6.58 2.92
CA ILE A 81 4.91 6.64 3.31
C ILE A 81 4.18 5.32 3.01
N THR A 82 4.48 4.66 1.88
CA THR A 82 3.87 3.37 1.52
C THR A 82 4.21 2.25 2.52
N GLU A 83 5.47 2.18 2.97
CA GLU A 83 5.90 1.20 3.98
C GLU A 83 5.32 1.53 5.36
N LEU A 84 5.29 2.82 5.72
CA LEU A 84 4.69 3.27 6.98
C LEU A 84 3.18 3.01 7.03
N LYS A 85 2.47 3.22 5.91
CA LYS A 85 1.05 2.86 5.78
C LYS A 85 0.84 1.37 6.00
N LYS A 86 1.68 0.52 5.40
CA LYS A 86 1.63 -0.94 5.60
C LYS A 86 1.90 -1.31 7.06
N ARG A 87 2.91 -0.70 7.70
CA ARG A 87 3.20 -0.93 9.14
C ARG A 87 2.06 -0.49 10.04
N ALA A 88 1.49 0.69 9.83
CA ALA A 88 0.36 1.20 10.60
C ALA A 88 -0.88 0.30 10.43
N TYR A 89 -1.16 -0.13 9.20
CA TYR A 89 -2.22 -1.10 8.91
C TYR A 89 -2.01 -2.41 9.67
N LEU A 90 -0.80 -3.01 9.56
CA LEU A 90 -0.49 -4.28 10.23
C LEU A 90 -0.51 -4.15 11.76
N ALA A 91 -0.03 -3.02 12.30
CA ALA A 91 -0.03 -2.78 13.74
C ALA A 91 -1.43 -2.86 14.35
N ARG A 92 -2.47 -2.38 13.64
CA ARG A 92 -3.86 -2.48 14.08
C ARG A 92 -4.32 -3.92 14.33
N PHE A 93 -3.74 -4.90 13.63
CA PHE A 93 -4.14 -6.30 13.70
C PHE A 93 -3.12 -7.19 14.42
N LEU A 94 -1.86 -6.75 14.55
CA LEU A 94 -0.76 -7.56 15.05
C LEU A 94 -0.22 -7.12 16.41
N VAL A 95 -0.61 -5.94 16.90
CA VAL A 95 -0.26 -5.53 18.27
C VAL A 95 -1.18 -6.29 19.22
N LYS A 96 -0.57 -7.09 20.11
CA LYS A 96 -1.32 -7.85 21.09
C LYS A 96 -1.91 -6.91 22.14
N LEU A 97 -3.14 -7.20 22.54
CA LEU A 97 -3.74 -6.59 23.72
C LEU A 97 -3.06 -7.21 24.95
N GLU A 98 -2.50 -6.36 25.81
CA GLU A 98 -1.99 -6.79 27.12
C GLU A 98 -3.17 -6.91 28.08
N VAL A 99 -3.50 -8.16 28.46
CA VAL A 99 -4.55 -8.45 29.44
C VAL A 99 -3.90 -8.62 30.82
N PRO A 100 -4.26 -7.81 31.84
CA PRO A 100 -3.70 -7.95 33.18
C PRO A 100 -3.99 -9.34 33.77
N ALA A 101 -3.04 -9.86 34.55
CA ALA A 101 -3.08 -11.23 35.07
C ALA A 101 -4.29 -11.48 35.99
N GLU A 102 -4.83 -10.45 36.63
CA GLU A 102 -6.05 -10.53 37.44
C GLU A 102 -7.26 -11.01 36.64
N PHE A 103 -7.34 -10.64 35.36
CA PHE A 103 -8.45 -11.01 34.47
C PHE A 103 -8.26 -12.39 33.84
N LEU A 104 -7.10 -13.03 33.98
CA LEU A 104 -6.87 -14.39 33.47
C LEU A 104 -7.41 -15.47 34.40
N GLN A 105 -8.01 -15.09 35.54
CA GLN A 105 -8.63 -16.01 36.49
C GLN A 105 -10.03 -16.39 36.00
N GLY A 106 -10.26 -17.69 35.73
CA GLY A 106 -11.58 -18.21 35.35
C GLY A 106 -11.69 -18.87 33.97
N GLY A 107 -10.58 -19.08 33.26
CA GLY A 107 -10.49 -19.92 32.05
C GLY A 107 -11.10 -19.30 30.77
N VAL A 108 -12.29 -18.71 30.85
CA VAL A 108 -13.02 -18.16 29.69
C VAL A 108 -12.23 -17.07 28.95
N ILE A 109 -11.59 -16.17 29.69
CA ILE A 109 -10.77 -15.09 29.11
C ILE A 109 -9.52 -15.69 28.45
N THR A 110 -8.91 -16.71 29.07
CA THR A 110 -7.77 -17.44 28.51
C THR A 110 -8.13 -18.13 27.21
N ASP A 111 -9.27 -18.83 27.16
CA ASP A 111 -9.77 -19.49 25.95
C ASP A 111 -10.05 -18.47 24.84
N THR A 112 -10.63 -17.32 25.19
CA THR A 112 -10.88 -16.22 24.25
C THR A 112 -9.57 -15.63 23.73
N CYS A 113 -8.57 -15.42 24.59
CA CYS A 113 -7.23 -14.99 24.19
C CYS A 113 -6.58 -16.01 23.23
N HIS A 114 -6.76 -17.31 23.46
CA HIS A 114 -6.26 -18.34 22.57
C HIS A 114 -6.91 -18.28 21.18
N GLN A 115 -8.24 -18.19 21.11
CA GLN A 115 -8.96 -18.03 19.84
C GLN A 115 -8.56 -16.75 19.10
N TYR A 116 -8.35 -15.66 19.84
CA TYR A 116 -7.84 -14.40 19.30
C TYR A 116 -6.45 -14.59 18.66
N GLU A 117 -5.52 -15.26 19.36
CA GLU A 117 -4.18 -15.54 18.83
C GLU A 117 -4.22 -16.45 17.59
N GLU A 118 -5.09 -17.46 17.56
CA GLU A 118 -5.30 -18.27 16.35
C GLU A 118 -5.78 -17.41 15.17
N LEU A 119 -6.71 -16.49 15.40
CA LEU A 119 -7.22 -15.59 14.36
C LEU A 119 -6.12 -14.65 13.86
N MET A 120 -5.26 -14.15 14.75
CA MET A 120 -4.09 -13.36 14.37
C MET A 120 -3.13 -14.16 13.47
N GLU A 121 -2.87 -15.43 13.78
CA GLU A 121 -2.02 -16.28 12.95
C GLU A 121 -2.66 -16.55 11.57
N ARG A 122 -3.96 -16.84 11.52
CA ARG A 122 -4.70 -16.96 10.25
C ARG A 122 -4.60 -15.68 9.41
N PHE A 123 -4.76 -14.52 10.04
CA PHE A 123 -4.59 -13.23 9.38
C PHE A 123 -3.19 -13.08 8.78
N LYS A 124 -2.12 -13.45 9.50
CA LYS A 124 -0.74 -13.39 8.98
C LYS A 124 -0.57 -14.25 7.73
N THR A 125 -1.11 -15.47 7.75
CA THR A 125 -1.04 -16.40 6.62
C THR A 125 -1.76 -15.84 5.39
N TYR A 126 -3.05 -15.50 5.52
CA TYR A 126 -3.82 -14.96 4.41
C TYR A 126 -3.26 -13.65 3.86
N HIS A 127 -2.82 -12.75 4.74
CA HIS A 127 -2.22 -11.49 4.31
C HIS A 127 -0.93 -11.74 3.52
N LYS A 128 -0.10 -12.71 3.93
CA LYS A 128 1.14 -13.07 3.22
C LYS A 128 0.83 -13.65 1.83
N GLU A 129 -0.16 -14.52 1.72
CA GLU A 129 -0.64 -15.06 0.44
C GLU A 129 -1.17 -13.96 -0.48
N CYS A 130 -2.03 -13.07 0.02
CA CYS A 130 -2.53 -11.94 -0.75
C CYS A 130 -1.41 -11.02 -1.26
N GLU A 131 -0.39 -10.74 -0.44
CA GLU A 131 0.75 -9.92 -0.86
C GLU A 131 1.61 -10.64 -1.91
N GLN A 132 1.79 -11.95 -1.80
CA GLN A 132 2.47 -12.75 -2.82
C GLN A 132 1.72 -12.68 -4.15
N LEU A 133 0.39 -12.86 -4.14
CA LEU A 133 -0.45 -12.76 -5.34
C LEU A 133 -0.47 -11.36 -5.95
N LYS A 134 -0.42 -10.30 -5.14
CA LYS A 134 -0.28 -8.93 -5.68
C LYS A 134 1.08 -8.70 -6.32
N SER A 135 2.14 -9.30 -5.76
CA SER A 135 3.50 -9.16 -6.29
C SER A 135 3.77 -10.02 -7.53
N SER A 136 2.96 -11.05 -7.80
CA SER A 136 3.17 -11.98 -8.91
C SER A 136 2.76 -11.44 -10.28
N GLY A 137 2.31 -10.19 -10.39
CA GLY A 137 2.13 -9.50 -11.69
C GLY A 137 0.87 -9.86 -12.46
N PHE A 138 0.00 -10.74 -11.94
CA PHE A 138 -1.21 -11.18 -12.65
C PHE A 138 -2.09 -10.04 -13.19
N SER A 139 -2.20 -8.93 -12.45
CA SER A 139 -3.04 -7.80 -12.88
C SER A 139 -2.48 -7.00 -14.06
N THR A 140 -1.15 -6.96 -14.24
CA THR A 140 -0.53 -6.24 -15.36
C THR A 140 -0.62 -7.03 -16.65
N ASP A 141 -0.46 -8.36 -16.56
CA ASP A 141 -0.48 -9.23 -17.73
C ASP A 141 -1.89 -9.31 -18.36
N ILE A 142 -2.93 -9.32 -17.52
CA ILE A 142 -4.32 -9.30 -18.00
C ILE A 142 -4.62 -8.00 -18.77
N GLY A 143 -4.19 -6.85 -18.25
CA GLY A 143 -4.39 -5.56 -18.93
C GLY A 143 -3.68 -5.50 -20.27
N ALA A 144 -2.43 -5.98 -20.33
CA ALA A 144 -1.67 -6.03 -21.58
C ALA A 144 -2.32 -6.96 -22.62
N MET A 145 -2.81 -8.14 -22.21
CA MET A 145 -3.52 -9.06 -23.09
C MET A 145 -4.85 -8.48 -23.60
N ASP A 146 -5.58 -7.74 -22.77
CA ASP A 146 -6.82 -7.09 -23.19
C ASP A 146 -6.56 -5.97 -24.22
N GLU A 147 -5.51 -5.18 -24.03
CA GLU A 147 -5.09 -4.19 -25.02
C GLU A 147 -4.66 -4.84 -26.34
N GLU A 148 -3.92 -5.94 -26.28
CA GLU A 148 -3.50 -6.70 -27.47
C GLU A 148 -4.71 -7.27 -28.22
N LYS A 149 -5.68 -7.84 -27.49
CA LYS A 149 -6.94 -8.33 -28.06
C LYS A 149 -7.70 -7.22 -28.78
N ASP A 150 -7.83 -6.04 -28.17
CA ASP A 150 -8.53 -4.91 -28.78
C ASP A 150 -7.80 -4.39 -30.03
N GLN A 151 -6.47 -4.39 -30.03
CA GLN A 151 -5.67 -4.07 -31.22
C GLN A 151 -5.89 -5.11 -32.33
N LEU A 152 -5.93 -6.40 -31.99
CA LEU A 152 -6.12 -7.48 -32.95
C LEU A 152 -7.52 -7.42 -33.57
N ILE A 153 -8.56 -7.18 -32.76
CA ILE A 153 -9.94 -7.00 -33.23
C ILE A 153 -10.00 -5.85 -34.26
N LYS A 154 -9.42 -4.68 -33.94
CA LYS A 154 -9.38 -3.54 -34.87
C LYS A 154 -8.67 -3.88 -36.19
N ARG A 155 -7.54 -4.59 -36.12
CA ARG A 155 -6.82 -5.04 -37.32
C ARG A 155 -7.65 -6.01 -38.16
N VAL A 156 -8.33 -6.97 -37.52
CA VAL A 156 -9.21 -7.93 -38.20
C VAL A 156 -10.38 -7.22 -38.86
N GLU A 157 -11.02 -6.25 -38.20
CA GLU A 157 -12.11 -5.47 -38.79
C GLU A 157 -11.67 -4.67 -40.02
N LEU A 158 -10.49 -4.03 -39.95
CA LEU A 158 -9.92 -3.31 -41.09
C LEU A 158 -9.60 -4.25 -42.26
N LEU A 159 -9.02 -5.41 -41.97
CA LEU A 159 -8.70 -6.41 -42.98
C LEU A 159 -9.99 -6.96 -43.60
N LYS A 160 -11.00 -7.26 -42.79
CA LYS A 160 -12.31 -7.74 -43.25
C LYS A 160 -12.96 -6.75 -44.21
N LYS A 161 -13.00 -5.46 -43.88
CA LYS A 161 -13.52 -4.41 -44.78
C LYS A 161 -12.76 -4.36 -46.12
N ARG A 162 -11.43 -4.53 -46.11
CA ARG A 162 -10.63 -4.59 -47.34
C ARG A 162 -10.94 -5.83 -48.16
N VAL A 163 -11.07 -6.99 -47.52
CA VAL A 163 -11.34 -8.27 -48.20
C VAL A 163 -12.76 -8.31 -48.79
N GLU A 164 -13.75 -7.78 -48.08
CA GLU A 164 -15.14 -7.71 -48.57
C GLU A 164 -15.28 -6.88 -49.85
N SER A 165 -14.35 -5.96 -50.10
CA SER A 165 -14.31 -5.18 -51.36
C SER A 165 -13.84 -5.98 -52.58
N VAL A 166 -13.28 -7.18 -52.38
CA VAL A 166 -12.78 -8.05 -53.47
C VAL A 166 -13.93 -8.91 -54.01
N PHE A 167 -14.00 -9.05 -55.34
CA PHE A 167 -14.97 -9.91 -55.99
C PHE A 167 -14.73 -11.40 -55.64
N ASN A 168 -15.79 -12.16 -55.39
CA ASN A 168 -15.72 -13.56 -54.93
C ASN A 168 -14.90 -13.80 -53.65
N HIS A 169 -14.75 -12.80 -52.78
CA HIS A 169 -13.94 -12.89 -51.55
C HIS A 169 -14.31 -14.08 -50.66
N GLN A 170 -15.59 -14.46 -50.57
CA GLN A 170 -16.06 -15.61 -49.79
C GLN A 170 -15.35 -16.91 -50.20
N ARG A 171 -15.31 -17.18 -51.52
CA ARG A 171 -14.72 -18.39 -52.10
C ARG A 171 -13.19 -18.36 -52.00
N MET A 172 -12.59 -17.18 -52.15
CA MET A 172 -11.14 -17.01 -51.94
C MET A 172 -10.72 -17.26 -50.49
N LEU A 173 -11.52 -16.80 -49.51
CA LEU A 173 -11.25 -17.04 -48.09
C LEU A 173 -11.36 -18.52 -47.73
N GLU A 174 -12.33 -19.24 -48.31
CA GLU A 174 -12.45 -20.69 -48.14
C GLU A 174 -11.23 -21.44 -48.69
N LEU A 175 -10.79 -21.11 -49.91
CA LEU A 175 -9.59 -21.70 -50.50
C LEU A 175 -8.32 -21.38 -49.70
N ALA A 176 -8.19 -20.14 -49.21
CA ALA A 176 -7.07 -19.74 -48.36
C ALA A 176 -7.05 -20.48 -47.01
N ARG A 177 -8.22 -20.71 -46.39
CA ARG A 177 -8.33 -21.52 -45.18
C ARG A 177 -7.92 -22.97 -45.42
N GLN A 178 -8.36 -23.57 -46.52
CA GLN A 178 -7.97 -24.93 -46.89
C GLN A 178 -6.46 -25.05 -47.10
N LEU A 179 -5.85 -24.09 -47.79
CA LEU A 179 -4.39 -24.04 -47.98
C LEU A 179 -3.63 -23.95 -46.65
N LEU A 180 -4.08 -23.09 -45.72
CA LEU A 180 -3.45 -22.97 -44.39
C LEU A 180 -3.50 -24.28 -43.60
N VAL A 181 -4.65 -24.95 -43.60
CA VAL A 181 -4.83 -26.22 -42.87
C VAL A 181 -3.92 -27.31 -43.44
N GLU A 182 -3.75 -27.36 -44.76
CA GLU A 182 -2.83 -28.32 -45.39
C GLU A 182 -1.35 -27.97 -45.10
N GLN A 183 -0.99 -26.68 -45.06
CA GLN A 183 0.36 -26.25 -44.68
C GLN A 183 0.70 -26.50 -43.20
N GLU A 184 -0.28 -26.50 -42.30
CA GLU A 184 -0.06 -26.87 -40.89
C GLU A 184 0.04 -28.39 -40.66
N ARG A 185 -0.36 -29.20 -41.65
CA ARG A 185 -0.30 -30.67 -41.61
C ARG A 185 1.01 -31.24 -42.16
N GLU A 186 1.72 -30.48 -43.00
CA GLU A 186 3.08 -30.77 -43.45
C GLU A 186 4.13 -30.41 -42.38
#